data_AF-A0A3N5NS53-F1
#
_entry.id   AF-A0A3N5NS53-F1
#
_cell.length_a   1.000
_cell.length_b   1.000
_cell.length_c   1.000
_cell.angle_alpha   90.00
_cell.angle_beta   90.00
_cell.angle_gamma   90.00
#
_symmetry.space_group_name_H-M   'P 1'
#
loop_
_entity.id
_entity.type
_entity.pdbx_description
1 polymer ?
#
loop_
_entity_poly.entity_id
_entity_poly.type
_entity_poly.pdbx_seq_one_letter_code
_entity_poly.pdbx_strand_id
1 'polypeptide(L)'
;MNSIMIRLITIAFAALILPPDLGGQIQSPSQVKVLSLEEVIGLAREQSLMALMSRHQFRGSYWEYRTHQARFRPGLTLQATLPSLRNTMESVTQPDGSEKFVTRSTMQNALDLQLSQNIGVTGGRVFVSSELQRTDNFDQADPVSYLAYPVTVGFVQPLSGYNSLRWDRKIEPMKYDEAKRDYINAMERVSQRAVGYFFDLALAQINLEIARKNYANNDTLFQIAQGRYQLGT
;
A
#
# COMPACT_ATOMS: atom_id res chain seq x y z
N MET A 1 1.67 -26.25 -37.67
CA MET A 1 1.40 -24.99 -38.41
C MET A 1 0.97 -23.96 -37.39
N ASN A 2 1.77 -22.89 -37.28
CA ASN A 2 1.67 -21.69 -36.43
C ASN A 2 2.01 -21.78 -34.93
N SER A 3 3.31 -21.63 -34.68
CA SER A 3 3.99 -21.14 -33.48
C SER A 3 3.57 -19.69 -33.12
N ILE A 4 3.23 -19.41 -31.86
CA ILE A 4 4.08 -18.76 -30.84
C ILE A 4 4.90 -17.57 -31.38
N MET A 5 4.50 -16.35 -31.01
CA MET A 5 5.27 -15.11 -31.20
C MET A 5 5.38 -14.38 -29.86
N ILE A 6 6.58 -14.49 -29.29
CA ILE A 6 7.09 -13.80 -28.11
C ILE A 6 7.39 -12.35 -28.51
N ARG A 7 6.82 -11.36 -27.83
CA ARG A 7 7.19 -9.95 -28.01
C ARG A 7 8.26 -9.55 -27.00
N LEU A 8 9.46 -9.29 -27.53
CA LEU A 8 10.60 -8.68 -26.85
C LEU A 8 10.29 -7.25 -26.41
N ILE A 9 10.67 -6.94 -25.18
CA ILE A 9 10.74 -5.58 -24.62
C ILE A 9 12.05 -4.96 -25.11
N THR A 10 11.96 -3.92 -25.93
CA THR A 10 13.09 -3.05 -26.28
C THR A 10 12.86 -1.66 -25.70
N ILE A 11 13.80 -1.23 -24.88
CA ILE A 11 13.90 0.11 -24.30
C ILE A 11 14.35 1.06 -25.42
N ALA A 12 13.50 2.00 -25.80
CA ALA A 12 13.84 3.09 -26.71
C ALA A 12 13.83 4.42 -25.93
N PHE A 13 15.02 4.89 -25.59
CA PHE A 13 15.29 6.23 -25.10
C PHE A 13 15.29 7.17 -26.32
N ALA A 14 14.17 7.86 -26.56
CA ALA A 14 14.04 8.83 -27.65
C ALA A 14 13.84 10.23 -27.07
N ALA A 15 14.69 11.14 -27.54
CA ALA A 15 14.85 12.52 -27.11
C ALA A 15 13.54 13.32 -27.13
N LEU A 16 13.26 13.97 -25.99
CA LEU A 16 12.21 14.95 -25.83
C LEU A 16 12.81 16.34 -26.08
N ILE A 17 12.60 16.88 -27.28
CA ILE A 17 12.67 18.33 -27.53
C ILE A 17 11.25 18.74 -27.92
N LEU A 18 10.47 19.15 -26.92
CA LEU A 18 9.20 19.84 -27.10
C LEU A 18 9.45 21.34 -26.90
N PRO A 19 8.98 22.23 -27.80
CA PRO A 19 9.06 23.67 -27.58
C PRO A 19 8.21 24.10 -26.37
N PRO A 20 8.58 25.19 -25.68
CA PRO A 20 7.83 25.69 -24.54
C PRO A 20 6.63 26.48 -25.04
N ASP A 21 5.53 25.80 -25.37
CA ASP A 21 4.24 26.47 -25.42
C ASP A 21 3.82 26.79 -23.99
N LEU A 22 4.13 28.02 -23.59
CA LEU A 22 3.48 28.80 -22.53
C LEU A 22 2.00 29.00 -22.91
N GLY A 23 1.24 27.91 -22.97
CA GLY A 23 -0.21 27.93 -23.03
C GLY A 23 -0.73 28.20 -21.64
N GLY A 24 -1.19 29.43 -21.41
CA GLY A 24 -1.82 29.85 -20.17
C GLY A 24 -2.84 28.84 -19.67
N GLN A 25 -2.83 28.59 -18.36
CA GLN A 25 -3.92 27.90 -17.69
C GLN A 25 -5.21 28.65 -18.02
N ILE A 26 -6.00 28.11 -18.95
CA ILE A 26 -7.37 28.53 -19.17
C ILE A 26 -8.09 28.21 -17.85
N GLN A 27 -8.19 29.23 -16.98
CA GLN A 27 -9.12 29.22 -15.87
C GLN A 27 -10.49 28.99 -16.51
N SER A 28 -11.00 27.76 -16.38
CA SER A 28 -12.37 27.46 -16.76
C SER A 28 -13.25 28.49 -16.05
N PRO A 29 -14.18 29.17 -16.75
CA PRO A 29 -15.05 30.13 -16.11
C PRO A 29 -15.68 29.45 -14.90
N SER A 30 -15.54 30.08 -13.73
CA SER A 30 -16.13 29.58 -12.48
C SER A 30 -17.64 29.56 -12.66
N GLN A 31 -18.16 28.45 -13.16
CA GLN A 31 -19.59 28.25 -13.29
C GLN A 31 -20.17 28.33 -11.89
N VAL A 32 -21.06 29.30 -11.70
CA VAL A 32 -21.84 29.43 -10.47
C VAL A 32 -22.71 28.18 -10.38
N LYS A 33 -22.25 27.21 -9.59
CA LYS A 33 -22.99 25.98 -9.31
C LYS A 33 -23.96 26.27 -8.18
N VAL A 34 -25.25 26.15 -8.49
CA VAL A 34 -26.30 26.06 -7.48
C VAL A 34 -26.35 24.60 -7.05
N LEU A 35 -26.01 24.35 -5.79
CA LEU A 35 -26.00 23.01 -5.21
C LEU A 35 -27.00 22.96 -4.06
N SER A 36 -27.78 21.89 -4.01
CA SER A 36 -28.61 21.54 -2.86
C SER A 36 -27.74 20.98 -1.71
N LEU A 37 -28.29 20.95 -0.50
CA LEU A 37 -27.60 20.40 0.66
C LEU A 37 -27.17 18.94 0.44
N GLU A 38 -28.04 18.13 -0.16
CA GLU A 38 -27.76 16.72 -0.44
C GLU A 38 -26.61 16.56 -1.44
N GLU A 39 -26.57 17.39 -2.48
CA GLU A 39 -25.46 17.40 -3.45
C GLU A 39 -24.14 17.83 -2.79
N VAL A 40 -24.16 18.81 -1.90
CA VAL A 40 -22.96 19.24 -1.16
C VAL A 40 -22.45 18.13 -0.25
N ILE A 41 -23.33 17.41 0.44
CA ILE A 41 -22.95 16.26 1.27
C ILE A 41 -22.38 15.13 0.39
N GLY A 42 -23.03 14.81 -0.72
CA GLY A 42 -22.55 13.81 -1.69
C GLY A 42 -21.15 14.16 -2.22
N LEU A 43 -20.98 15.40 -2.69
CA LEU A 43 -19.72 15.90 -3.20
C LEU A 43 -18.63 15.85 -2.12
N ALA A 44 -18.93 16.28 -0.89
CA ALA A 44 -17.99 16.23 0.22
C ALA A 44 -17.57 14.80 0.55
N ARG A 45 -18.50 13.82 0.54
CA ARG A 45 -18.18 12.41 0.80
C ARG A 45 -17.31 11.79 -0.28
N GLU A 46 -17.43 12.24 -1.53
CA GLU A 46 -16.66 11.70 -2.65
C GLU A 46 -15.29 12.37 -2.82
N GLN A 47 -15.23 13.69 -2.70
CA GLN A 47 -14.10 14.50 -3.12
C GLN A 47 -13.32 15.13 -1.96
N SER A 48 -13.86 15.16 -0.74
CA SER A 48 -13.14 15.73 0.39
C SER A 48 -11.86 14.95 0.68
N LEU A 49 -10.77 15.67 0.92
CA LEU A 49 -9.50 15.09 1.34
C LEU A 49 -9.66 14.20 2.58
N MET A 50 -10.45 14.64 3.56
CA MET A 50 -10.72 13.86 4.78
C MET A 50 -11.44 12.54 4.47
N ALA A 51 -12.37 12.56 3.50
CA ALA A 51 -13.07 11.37 3.09
C ALA A 51 -12.14 10.38 2.37
N LEU A 52 -11.30 10.90 1.46
CA LEU A 52 -10.28 10.13 0.76
C LEU A 52 -9.29 9.49 1.75
N MET A 53 -8.73 10.27 2.68
CA MET A 53 -7.81 9.78 3.71
C MET A 53 -8.44 8.65 4.54
N SER A 54 -9.67 8.86 5.03
CA SER A 54 -10.38 7.86 5.85
C SER A 54 -10.65 6.57 5.07
N ARG A 55 -10.98 6.68 3.78
CA ARG A 55 -11.15 5.51 2.89
C ARG A 55 -9.85 4.74 2.69
N HIS A 56 -8.73 5.45 2.50
CA HIS A 56 -7.42 4.82 2.38
C HIS A 56 -6.98 4.15 3.69
N GLN A 57 -7.22 4.79 4.83
CA GLN A 57 -6.95 4.23 6.15
C GLN A 57 -7.75 2.93 6.36
N PHE A 58 -9.06 2.95 6.11
CA PHE A 58 -9.90 1.76 6.20
C PHE A 58 -9.43 0.62 5.26
N ARG A 59 -9.02 0.97 4.03
CA ARG A 59 -8.44 0.00 3.09
C ARG A 59 -7.16 -0.63 3.66
N GLY A 60 -6.31 0.16 4.32
CA GLY A 60 -5.14 -0.33 5.04
C GLY A 60 -5.51 -1.38 6.08
N SER A 61 -6.44 -1.05 6.98
CA SER A 61 -6.94 -1.97 8.01
C SER A 61 -7.57 -3.23 7.42
N TYR A 62 -8.28 -3.12 6.29
CA TYR A 62 -8.82 -4.28 5.57
C TYR A 62 -7.72 -5.23 5.08
N TRP A 63 -6.67 -4.70 4.46
CA TRP A 63 -5.55 -5.51 3.98
C TRP A 63 -4.74 -6.11 5.12
N GLU A 64 -4.64 -5.41 6.26
CA GLU A 64 -4.02 -5.94 7.48
C GLU A 64 -4.80 -7.18 7.99
N TYR A 65 -6.13 -7.06 8.13
CA TYR A 65 -6.99 -8.19 8.52
C TYR A 65 -6.89 -9.35 7.53
N ARG A 66 -6.85 -9.06 6.22
CA ARG A 66 -6.71 -10.09 5.19
C ARG A 66 -5.35 -10.79 5.26
N THR A 67 -4.29 -10.04 5.54
CA THR A 67 -2.94 -10.57 5.75
C THR A 67 -2.88 -11.46 6.98
N HIS A 68 -3.53 -11.06 8.07
CA HIS A 68 -3.67 -11.90 9.26
C HIS A 68 -4.40 -13.22 8.94
N GLN A 69 -5.51 -13.19 8.18
CA GLN A 69 -6.17 -14.42 7.73
C GLN A 69 -5.25 -15.32 6.88
N ALA A 70 -4.40 -14.72 6.04
CA ALA A 70 -3.45 -15.46 5.21
C ALA A 70 -2.37 -16.16 6.04
N ARG A 71 -1.96 -15.62 7.20
CA ARG A 71 -0.97 -16.24 8.10
C ARG A 71 -1.38 -17.61 8.66
N PHE A 72 -2.68 -17.91 8.70
CA PHE A 72 -3.21 -19.22 9.14
C PHE A 72 -3.43 -20.20 7.99
N ARG A 73 -3.22 -19.76 6.75
CA ARG A 73 -3.30 -20.61 5.57
C ARG A 73 -1.93 -21.26 5.31
N PRO A 74 -1.90 -22.44 4.68
CA PRO A 74 -0.64 -23.02 4.26
C PRO A 74 0.03 -22.10 3.23
N GLY A 75 1.30 -21.77 3.48
CA GLY A 75 2.15 -20.98 2.57
C GLY A 75 3.19 -21.87 1.93
N LEU A 76 3.34 -21.76 0.61
CA LEU A 76 4.39 -22.43 -0.15
C LEU A 76 5.49 -21.43 -0.47
N THR A 77 6.73 -21.73 -0.10
CA THR A 77 7.91 -20.92 -0.36
C THR A 77 8.92 -21.75 -1.13
N LEU A 78 9.45 -21.19 -2.21
CA LEU A 78 10.55 -21.77 -2.98
C LEU A 78 11.78 -20.91 -2.79
N GLN A 79 12.85 -21.50 -2.29
CA GLN A 79 14.17 -20.89 -2.17
C GLN A 79 15.11 -21.58 -3.13
N ALA A 80 15.77 -20.81 -3.99
CA ALA A 80 16.73 -21.33 -4.96
C ALA A 80 18.04 -20.58 -4.80
N THR A 81 19.11 -21.33 -4.60
CA THR A 81 20.48 -20.83 -4.68
C THR A 81 20.99 -21.07 -6.09
N LEU A 82 21.18 -19.98 -6.82
CA LEU A 82 21.79 -19.96 -8.15
C LEU A 82 23.25 -20.45 -8.07
N PRO A 83 23.85 -20.86 -9.21
CA PRO A 83 25.21 -21.38 -9.22
C PRO A 83 26.19 -20.39 -8.59
N SER A 84 26.75 -20.78 -7.44
CA SER A 84 27.74 -19.99 -6.71
C SER A 84 29.08 -20.70 -6.78
N LEU A 85 30.04 -20.10 -7.50
CA LEU A 85 31.41 -20.58 -7.58
C LEU A 85 32.19 -20.11 -6.36
N ARG A 86 32.77 -21.06 -5.62
CA ARG A 86 33.65 -20.82 -4.49
C ARG A 86 35.00 -21.47 -4.76
N ASN A 87 36.03 -20.64 -4.83
CA ASN A 87 37.43 -21.05 -4.94
C ASN A 87 38.09 -20.79 -3.60
N THR A 88 38.54 -21.84 -2.91
CA THR A 88 39.15 -21.73 -1.58
C THR A 88 40.30 -22.72 -1.46
N MET A 89 41.36 -22.37 -0.72
CA MET A 89 42.40 -23.34 -0.33
C MET A 89 42.04 -23.90 1.04
N GLU A 90 41.87 -25.21 1.13
CA GLU A 90 41.52 -25.91 2.37
C GLU A 90 42.67 -26.86 2.75
N SER A 91 42.99 -26.97 4.05
CA SER A 91 43.88 -28.02 4.56
C SER A 91 43.08 -29.30 4.72
N VAL A 92 43.53 -30.38 4.08
CA VAL A 92 42.92 -31.72 4.21
C VAL A 92 43.92 -32.63 4.93
N THR A 93 43.48 -33.23 6.03
CA THR A 93 44.24 -34.24 6.77
C THR A 93 44.23 -35.55 5.98
N GLN A 94 45.42 -36.04 5.64
CA GLN A 94 45.59 -37.31 4.92
C GLN A 94 45.50 -38.49 5.90
N PRO A 95 45.25 -39.71 5.40
CA PRO A 95 45.16 -40.91 6.25
C PRO A 95 46.43 -41.23 7.05
N ASP A 96 47.58 -40.63 6.69
CA ASP A 96 48.87 -40.74 7.37
C ASP A 96 49.07 -39.70 8.49
N GLY A 97 48.08 -38.82 8.72
CA GLY A 97 48.15 -37.76 9.72
C GLY A 97 48.86 -36.48 9.27
N SER A 98 49.35 -36.40 8.03
CA SER A 98 49.95 -35.18 7.47
C SER A 98 48.88 -34.22 6.92
N GLU A 99 49.17 -32.91 6.96
CA GLU A 99 48.30 -31.87 6.38
C GLU A 99 48.78 -31.46 4.99
N LYS A 100 47.84 -31.41 4.04
CA LYS A 100 48.10 -30.92 2.68
C LYS A 100 47.07 -29.86 2.31
N PHE A 101 47.56 -28.72 1.86
CA PHE A 101 46.73 -27.67 1.28
C PHE A 101 46.32 -28.07 -0.13
N VAL A 102 45.01 -28.14 -0.38
CA VAL A 102 44.44 -28.38 -1.69
C VAL A 102 43.57 -27.19 -2.08
N THR A 103 43.75 -26.70 -3.30
CA THR A 103 42.79 -25.77 -3.90
C THR A 103 41.52 -26.56 -4.18
N ARG A 104 40.39 -25.99 -3.79
CA ARG A 104 39.05 -26.52 -4.04
C ARG A 104 38.22 -25.48 -4.77
N SER A 105 37.83 -25.81 -5.99
CA SER A 105 36.89 -25.06 -6.82
C SER A 105 35.56 -25.81 -6.82
N THR A 106 34.58 -25.30 -6.07
CA THR A 106 33.24 -25.89 -6.02
C THR A 106 32.18 -24.92 -6.50
N MET A 107 31.21 -25.41 -7.25
CA MET A 107 29.98 -24.71 -7.60
C MET A 107 28.79 -25.38 -6.92
N GLN A 108 28.03 -24.63 -6.13
CA GLN A 108 26.88 -25.15 -5.40
C GLN A 108 25.59 -24.54 -5.92
N ASN A 109 24.59 -25.41 -6.11
CA ASN A 109 23.21 -25.08 -6.43
C ASN A 109 22.32 -25.78 -5.40
N ALA A 110 21.29 -25.09 -4.93
CA ALA A 110 20.33 -25.67 -4.01
C ALA A 110 18.92 -25.20 -4.35
N LEU A 111 17.95 -26.08 -4.16
CA LEU A 111 16.53 -25.82 -4.33
C LEU A 111 15.81 -26.36 -3.09
N ASP A 112 15.16 -25.48 -2.35
CA ASP A 112 14.33 -25.81 -1.19
C ASP A 112 12.90 -25.37 -1.44
N LEU A 113 11.96 -26.31 -1.40
CA LEU A 113 10.53 -26.07 -1.51
C LEU A 113 9.89 -26.40 -0.16
N GLN A 114 9.34 -25.38 0.51
CA GLN A 114 8.76 -25.51 1.84
C GLN A 114 7.27 -25.12 1.87
N LEU A 115 6.41 -26.06 2.28
CA LEU A 115 5.02 -25.83 2.63
C LEU A 115 4.90 -25.71 4.15
N SER A 116 4.39 -24.59 4.66
CA SER A 116 4.26 -24.36 6.11
C SER A 116 2.87 -23.87 6.52
N GLN A 117 2.36 -24.35 7.65
CA GLN A 117 1.08 -23.93 8.20
C GLN A 117 1.17 -23.70 9.71
N ASN A 118 0.70 -22.53 10.15
CA ASN A 118 0.62 -22.19 11.57
C ASN A 118 -0.69 -22.70 12.20
N ILE A 119 -0.62 -23.20 13.43
CA ILE A 119 -1.75 -23.67 14.22
C ILE A 119 -2.09 -22.64 15.29
N GLY A 120 -3.19 -21.92 15.11
CA GLY A 120 -3.57 -20.83 16.02
C GLY A 120 -3.89 -21.26 17.45
N VAL A 121 -4.33 -22.51 17.67
CA VAL A 121 -4.75 -22.98 19.02
C VAL A 121 -3.55 -23.26 19.92
N THR A 122 -2.51 -23.91 19.39
CA THR A 122 -1.32 -24.31 20.15
C THR A 122 -0.14 -23.37 19.97
N GLY A 123 -0.19 -22.49 18.97
CA GLY A 123 0.95 -21.64 18.61
C GLY A 123 2.05 -22.39 17.86
N GLY A 124 1.82 -23.67 17.54
CA GLY A 124 2.76 -24.50 16.79
C GLY A 124 2.72 -24.28 15.29
N ARG A 125 3.68 -24.87 14.59
CA ARG A 125 3.80 -24.86 13.12
C ARG A 125 4.11 -26.26 12.61
N VAL A 126 3.37 -26.68 11.60
CA VAL A 126 3.67 -27.88 10.80
C VAL A 126 4.30 -27.42 9.50
N PHE A 127 5.33 -28.13 9.04
CA PHE A 127 5.92 -27.88 7.73
C PHE A 127 6.31 -29.17 7.02
N VAL A 128 6.32 -29.10 5.70
CA VAL A 128 6.81 -30.12 4.79
C VAL A 128 7.81 -29.45 3.85
N SER A 129 9.02 -29.97 3.74
CA SER A 129 10.04 -29.46 2.81
C SER A 129 10.53 -30.54 1.85
N SER A 130 11.03 -30.09 0.69
CA SER A 130 11.69 -30.90 -0.33
C SER A 130 12.96 -30.16 -0.75
N GLU A 131 14.11 -30.80 -0.57
CA GLU A 131 15.41 -30.17 -0.80
C GLU A 131 16.18 -30.95 -1.88
N LEU A 132 16.80 -30.22 -2.80
CA LEU A 132 17.68 -30.75 -3.83
C LEU A 132 18.93 -29.87 -3.90
N GLN A 133 20.09 -30.47 -3.68
CA GLN A 133 21.38 -29.83 -3.78
C GLN A 133 22.20 -30.50 -4.88
N ARG A 134 22.86 -29.69 -5.69
CA ARG A 134 23.87 -30.12 -6.66
C ARG A 134 25.17 -29.39 -6.36
N THR A 135 26.24 -30.15 -6.20
CA THR A 135 27.59 -29.62 -6.02
C THR A 135 28.49 -30.14 -7.12
N ASP A 136 29.13 -29.22 -7.85
CA ASP A 136 30.12 -29.53 -8.87
C ASP A 136 31.51 -29.19 -8.30
N ASN A 137 32.41 -30.16 -8.16
CA ASN A 137 33.79 -30.01 -7.73
C ASN A 137 34.74 -30.16 -8.92
N PHE A 138 35.33 -29.06 -9.38
CA PHE A 138 36.12 -29.02 -10.60
C PHE A 138 37.50 -29.67 -10.48
N ASP A 139 37.93 -30.05 -9.27
CA ASP A 139 39.24 -30.67 -9.01
C ASP A 139 39.21 -32.21 -9.00
N GLN A 140 38.05 -32.83 -9.28
CA GLN A 140 37.87 -34.29 -9.30
C GLN A 140 37.47 -34.84 -10.68
N ALA A 141 37.76 -36.12 -10.93
CA ALA A 141 37.43 -36.81 -12.19
C ALA A 141 35.91 -36.92 -12.44
N ASP A 142 35.13 -37.09 -11.38
CA ASP A 142 33.67 -37.03 -11.39
C ASP A 142 33.23 -35.75 -10.65
N PRO A 143 33.10 -34.62 -11.36
CA PRO A 143 32.91 -33.35 -10.70
C PRO A 143 31.52 -33.20 -10.08
N VAL A 144 30.49 -33.92 -10.55
CA VAL A 144 29.09 -33.63 -10.20
C VAL A 144 28.56 -34.56 -9.11
N SER A 145 27.99 -34.00 -8.05
CA SER A 145 27.31 -34.72 -6.97
C SER A 145 25.92 -34.15 -6.71
N TYR A 146 24.94 -35.02 -6.45
CA TYR A 146 23.57 -34.66 -6.11
C TYR A 146 23.21 -35.19 -4.73
N LEU A 147 22.52 -34.36 -3.94
CA LEU A 147 21.93 -34.71 -2.66
C LEU A 147 20.46 -34.30 -2.69
N ALA A 148 19.55 -35.20 -2.31
CA ALA A 148 18.13 -34.93 -2.33
C ALA A 148 17.45 -35.44 -1.06
N TYR A 149 16.67 -34.56 -0.43
CA TYR A 149 15.74 -34.88 0.64
C TYR A 149 14.32 -34.68 0.10
N PRO A 150 13.71 -35.71 -0.53
CA PRO A 150 12.51 -35.54 -1.32
C PRO A 150 11.29 -35.08 -0.50
N VAL A 151 11.15 -35.58 0.74
CA VAL A 151 10.10 -35.17 1.66
C VAL A 151 10.63 -35.20 3.09
N THR A 152 10.59 -34.06 3.75
CA THR A 152 10.88 -33.91 5.18
C THR A 152 9.65 -33.29 5.85
N VAL A 153 9.13 -33.94 6.89
CA VAL A 153 7.98 -33.44 7.65
C VAL A 153 8.42 -33.06 9.05
N GLY A 154 8.05 -31.87 9.50
CA GLY A 154 8.41 -31.35 10.81
C GLY A 154 7.23 -30.72 11.54
N PHE A 155 7.28 -30.78 12.87
CA PHE A 155 6.34 -30.14 13.76
C PHE A 155 7.09 -29.43 14.87
N VAL A 156 6.83 -28.14 15.04
CA VAL A 156 7.45 -27.31 16.08
C VAL A 156 6.35 -26.68 16.92
N GLN A 157 6.34 -26.97 18.21
CA GLN A 157 5.39 -26.38 19.15
C GLN A 157 6.12 -25.80 20.37
N PRO A 158 5.95 -24.51 20.68
CA PRO A 158 6.39 -23.96 21.95
C PRO A 158 5.49 -24.50 23.08
N LEU A 159 6.08 -25.15 24.10
CA LEU A 159 5.32 -25.82 25.18
C LEU A 159 5.08 -24.94 26.41
N SER A 160 5.92 -23.93 26.65
CA SER A 160 5.84 -23.05 27.83
C SER A 160 6.06 -21.58 27.46
N GLY A 161 5.22 -21.06 26.56
CA GLY A 161 5.35 -19.70 26.06
C GLY A 161 4.02 -19.01 25.78
N TYR A 162 4.07 -17.69 25.64
CA TYR A 162 2.93 -16.88 25.22
C TYR A 162 2.50 -17.24 23.78
N ASN A 163 1.23 -17.64 23.63
CA ASN A 163 0.67 -17.95 22.31
C ASN A 163 0.09 -16.68 21.66
N SER A 164 0.92 -15.96 20.91
CA SER A 164 0.50 -14.78 20.14
C SER A 164 -0.60 -15.12 19.13
N LEU A 165 -0.48 -16.23 18.41
CA LEU A 165 -1.43 -16.62 17.36
C LEU A 165 -2.86 -16.81 17.88
N ARG A 166 -3.04 -17.27 19.12
CA ARG A 166 -4.35 -17.41 19.75
C ARG A 166 -4.97 -16.04 20.05
N TRP A 167 -4.18 -15.09 20.51
CA TRP A 167 -4.63 -13.74 20.84
C TRP A 167 -4.88 -12.92 19.58
N ASP A 168 -3.98 -12.98 18.59
CA ASP A 168 -4.15 -12.34 17.28
C ASP A 168 -5.48 -12.76 16.64
N ARG A 169 -5.81 -14.07 16.69
CA ARG A 169 -7.09 -14.59 16.18
C ARG A 169 -8.32 -13.96 16.84
N LYS A 170 -8.22 -13.50 18.09
CA LYS A 170 -9.30 -12.80 18.79
C LYS A 170 -9.28 -11.30 18.55
N ILE A 171 -8.10 -10.69 18.52
CA ILE A 171 -7.90 -9.24 18.47
C ILE A 171 -8.17 -8.70 17.06
N GLU A 172 -7.64 -9.35 16.02
CA GLU A 172 -7.68 -8.82 14.66
C GLU A 172 -9.11 -8.57 14.13
N PRO A 173 -10.11 -9.46 14.35
CA PRO A 173 -11.49 -9.17 13.96
C PRO A 173 -12.07 -7.95 14.67
N MET A 174 -11.77 -7.79 15.97
CA MET A 174 -12.24 -6.63 16.75
C MET A 174 -11.60 -5.34 16.24
N LYS A 175 -10.30 -5.37 15.92
CA LYS A 175 -9.58 -4.25 15.29
C LYS A 175 -10.17 -3.86 13.93
N TYR A 176 -10.58 -4.84 13.13
CA TYR A 176 -11.25 -4.59 11.85
C TYR A 176 -12.64 -3.94 12.04
N ASP A 177 -13.42 -4.39 13.02
CA ASP A 177 -14.72 -3.81 13.34
C ASP A 177 -14.59 -2.38 13.89
N GLU A 178 -13.57 -2.12 14.70
CA GLU A 178 -13.19 -0.78 15.16
C GLU A 178 -12.87 0.14 13.97
N ALA A 179 -11.98 -0.29 13.07
CA ALA A 179 -11.62 0.48 11.88
C ALA A 179 -12.83 0.78 10.97
N LYS A 180 -13.81 -0.13 10.90
CA LYS A 180 -15.06 0.09 10.17
C LYS A 180 -15.90 1.20 10.83
N ARG A 181 -16.01 1.19 12.16
CA ARG A 181 -16.74 2.24 12.91
C ARG A 181 -16.04 3.59 12.77
N ASP A 182 -14.72 3.61 12.84
CA ASP A 182 -13.93 4.84 12.65
C ASP A 182 -14.13 5.46 11.28
N TYR A 183 -14.19 4.63 10.23
CA TYR A 183 -14.51 5.08 8.88
C TYR A 183 -15.90 5.72 8.80
N ILE A 184 -16.92 5.08 9.38
CA ILE A 184 -18.30 5.61 9.42
C ILE A 184 -18.32 6.96 10.17
N ASN A 185 -17.75 7.01 11.36
CA ASN A 185 -17.63 8.23 12.16
C ASN A 185 -16.90 9.35 11.41
N ALA A 186 -15.87 9.01 10.63
CA ALA A 186 -15.15 9.99 9.82
C ALA A 186 -16.02 10.53 8.67
N MET A 187 -16.78 9.67 7.99
CA MET A 187 -17.74 10.11 6.96
C MET A 187 -18.83 11.00 7.53
N GLU A 188 -19.31 10.70 8.74
CA GLU A 188 -20.28 11.54 9.46
C GLU A 188 -19.71 12.92 9.77
N ARG A 189 -18.47 12.99 10.28
CA ARG A 189 -17.78 14.28 10.50
C ARG A 189 -17.59 15.09 9.23
N VAL A 190 -17.29 14.43 8.09
CA VAL A 190 -17.22 15.11 6.78
C VAL A 190 -18.57 15.69 6.41
N SER A 191 -19.64 14.91 6.62
CA SER A 191 -21.01 15.34 6.32
C SER A 191 -21.44 16.51 7.21
N GLN A 192 -21.14 16.47 8.51
CA GLN A 192 -21.40 17.58 9.45
C GLN A 192 -20.69 18.87 9.03
N ARG A 193 -19.42 18.78 8.60
CA ARG A 193 -18.68 19.96 8.10
C ARG A 193 -19.28 20.51 6.81
N ALA A 194 -19.70 19.64 5.90
CA ALA A 194 -20.35 20.03 4.65
C ALA A 194 -21.67 20.77 4.91
N VAL A 195 -22.47 20.29 5.87
CA VAL A 195 -23.68 20.97 6.35
C VAL A 195 -23.35 22.34 6.92
N GLY A 196 -22.32 22.46 7.76
CA GLY A 196 -21.86 23.74 8.31
C GLY A 196 -21.53 24.74 7.20
N TYR A 197 -20.67 24.37 6.26
CA TYR A 197 -20.29 25.24 5.13
C TYR A 197 -21.46 25.66 4.25
N PHE A 198 -22.45 24.77 4.05
CA PHE A 198 -23.65 25.10 3.30
C PHE A 198 -24.44 26.23 3.97
N PHE A 199 -24.70 26.13 5.27
CA PHE A 199 -25.45 27.15 5.99
C PHE A 199 -24.65 28.42 6.23
N ASP A 200 -23.34 28.34 6.42
CA ASP A 200 -22.46 29.51 6.49
C ASP A 200 -22.52 30.33 5.20
N LEU A 201 -22.49 29.66 4.04
CA LEU A 201 -22.64 30.32 2.74
C LEU A 201 -24.04 30.90 2.56
N ALA A 202 -25.10 30.17 2.92
CA ALA A 202 -26.48 30.66 2.84
C ALA A 202 -26.68 31.93 3.70
N LEU A 203 -26.13 31.94 4.93
CA LEU A 203 -26.14 33.11 5.80
C LEU A 203 -25.37 34.28 5.18
N ALA A 204 -24.18 34.03 4.63
CA ALA A 204 -23.37 35.06 3.97
C ALA A 204 -24.09 35.67 2.76
N GLN A 205 -24.82 34.88 1.98
CA GLN A 205 -25.63 35.35 0.86
C GLN A 205 -26.76 36.27 1.32
N ILE A 206 -27.48 35.91 2.39
CA ILE A 206 -28.53 36.75 2.98
C ILE A 206 -27.94 38.07 3.49
N ASN A 207 -26.81 38.01 4.21
CA ASN A 207 -26.14 39.21 4.72
C ASN A 207 -25.66 40.13 3.58
N LEU A 208 -25.16 39.57 2.48
CA LEU A 208 -24.80 40.33 1.29
C LEU A 208 -26.01 41.03 0.65
N GLU A 209 -27.16 40.36 0.60
CA GLU A 209 -28.40 40.96 0.10
C GLU A 209 -28.84 42.15 0.98
N ILE A 210 -28.81 42.00 2.30
CA ILE A 210 -29.13 43.07 3.25
C ILE A 210 -28.16 44.24 3.08
N ALA A 211 -26.86 43.97 2.99
CA ALA A 211 -25.84 45.01 2.81
C ALA A 211 -26.05 45.79 1.50
N ARG A 212 -26.41 45.11 0.40
CA ARG A 212 -26.73 45.76 -0.89
C ARG A 212 -27.97 46.65 -0.81
N LYS A 213 -29.03 46.19 -0.13
CA LYS A 213 -30.24 47.00 0.10
C LYS A 213 -29.93 48.25 0.94
N ASN A 214 -29.15 48.08 2.01
CA ASN A 214 -28.73 49.19 2.86
C ASN A 214 -27.86 50.20 2.10
N TYR A 215 -26.95 49.72 1.24
CA TYR A 215 -26.14 50.58 0.39
C TYR A 215 -26.99 51.41 -0.58
N ALA A 216 -27.93 50.79 -1.30
CA ALA A 216 -28.81 51.49 -2.22
C ALA A 216 -29.71 52.54 -1.52
N ASN A 217 -30.20 52.21 -0.32
CA ASN A 217 -30.97 53.15 0.50
C ASN A 217 -30.10 54.34 0.94
N ASN A 218 -28.87 54.09 1.41
CA ASN A 218 -27.95 55.14 1.83
C ASN A 218 -27.52 56.03 0.65
N ASP A 219 -27.29 55.46 -0.53
CA ASP A 219 -26.98 56.23 -1.75
C ASP A 219 -28.15 57.15 -2.12
N THR A 220 -29.38 56.65 -2.06
CA THR A 220 -30.58 57.45 -2.30
C THR A 220 -30.70 58.59 -1.28
N LEU A 221 -30.50 58.30 0.01
CA LEU A 221 -30.50 59.32 1.07
C LEU A 221 -29.40 60.37 0.86
N PHE A 222 -28.22 59.94 0.42
CA PHE A 222 -27.10 60.83 0.12
C PHE A 222 -27.43 61.78 -1.04
N GLN A 223 -27.98 61.27 -2.14
CA GLN A 223 -28.42 62.10 -3.27
C GLN A 223 -29.49 63.11 -2.86
N ILE A 224 -30.47 62.70 -2.04
CA ILE A 224 -31.50 63.61 -1.50
C ILE A 224 -30.85 64.70 -0.64
N ALA A 225 -29.92 64.34 0.24
CA ALA A 225 -29.21 65.30 1.10
C ALA A 225 -28.37 66.28 0.28
N GLN A 226 -27.70 65.81 -0.76
CA GLN A 226 -26.92 66.65 -1.67
C GLN A 226 -27.81 67.64 -2.43
N GLY A 227 -28.99 67.21 -2.89
CA GLY A 227 -29.98 68.09 -3.50
C GLY A 227 -30.50 69.16 -2.53
N ARG A 228 -30.78 68.80 -1.27
CA ARG A 228 -31.18 69.76 -0.22
C ARG A 228 -30.10 70.81 0.04
N TYR A 229 -28.85 70.37 0.19
CA TYR A 229 -27.71 71.26 0.40
C TYR A 229 -27.55 72.29 -0.72
N GLN A 230 -27.74 71.88 -1.98
CA GLN A 230 -27.68 72.79 -3.14
C GLN A 230 -28.80 73.83 -3.16
N LEU A 231 -29.96 73.51 -2.57
CA LEU A 231 -31.11 74.40 -2.45
C LEU A 231 -31.03 75.34 -1.23
N GLY A 232 -29.98 75.22 -0.40
CA GLY A 232 -29.73 76.10 0.74
C GLY A 232 -30.58 75.83 1.99
N THR A 233 -31.16 74.63 2.10
CA THR A 233 -31.85 74.12 3.31
C THR A 233 -31.19 72.86 3.81
#